data_AF-A0A9D2MQK4-F1
#
_entry.id   AF-A0A9D2MQK4-F1
#
_cell.length_a   1.000
_cell.length_b   1.000
_cell.length_c   1.000
_cell.angle_alpha   90.00
_cell.angle_beta   90.00
_cell.angle_gamma   90.00
#
_symmetry.space_group_name_H-M   'P 1'
#
loop_
_entity.id
_entity.type
_entity.pdbx_description
1 polymer ?
#
loop_
_entity_poly.entity_id
_entity_poly.type
_entity_poly.pdbx_seq_one_letter_code
_entity_poly.pdbx_strand_id
1 'polypeptide(L)'
;MKGPILWKRLFRRSAALFLATLAVWLLLLCGGGAGALQSLGESGAFVSTALAAELGKTGGDTLDKLDGWDRLAVGQSLLLAGNQEAVAQHLGQEVPEEIQLPAGQPAQDHDDLVEEPKTTTAPSDIIARTLIPTSPQGYDVAGGLYLYNRTGESVDLEAAAQASVNITLPAEGPQILIIHTHTTEAYTPDGTDVYTPDGGVARTLEEEDNMLRVGDEMERVFTEMGLSVIHDRTVHDYPQYNGAYTRSAQTVQKYLEQYPSIKIVLDVHRDALAGEDGTVYKAVTVIDGVDTAQVMLVIGHGQDGSNPHWMENLALACKIQSSMNTLYPTLARPMTFRSSSYNQELSTGSLLVEVGTHGNTLQEALSAARLFARSAGQVLLGLKEQ
;
A
#
# COMPACT_ATOMS: atom_id res chain seq x y z
N MET A 1 30.82 45.05 31.82
CA MET A 1 31.41 44.73 30.50
C MET A 1 30.46 43.82 29.75
N LYS A 2 29.73 44.31 28.74
CA LYS A 2 28.80 43.49 27.91
C LYS A 2 29.59 42.93 26.72
N GLY A 3 29.65 41.60 26.59
CA GLY A 3 30.56 40.88 25.69
C GLY A 3 30.18 40.92 24.20
N PRO A 4 31.16 40.93 23.27
CA PRO A 4 30.96 41.16 21.83
C PRO A 4 30.61 39.89 21.02
N ILE A 5 29.81 38.96 21.57
CA ILE A 5 29.69 37.59 21.02
C ILE A 5 28.42 37.38 20.16
N LEU A 6 27.40 38.24 20.26
CA LEU A 6 26.15 38.08 19.50
C LEU A 6 26.28 38.41 18.01
N TRP A 7 27.09 39.42 17.65
CA TRP A 7 27.18 39.90 16.25
C TRP A 7 27.89 38.93 15.31
N LYS A 8 28.92 38.21 15.77
CA LYS A 8 29.63 37.22 14.94
C LYS A 8 28.75 36.01 14.60
N ARG A 9 27.84 35.61 15.50
CA ARG A 9 26.89 34.52 15.25
C ARG A 9 25.79 34.93 14.28
N LEU A 10 25.27 36.15 14.42
CA LEU A 10 24.28 36.70 13.49
C LEU A 10 24.88 36.81 12.07
N PHE A 11 26.08 37.37 11.96
CA PHE A 11 26.76 37.54 10.68
C PHE A 11 27.06 36.21 9.97
N ARG A 12 27.51 35.17 10.71
CA ARG A 12 27.76 33.85 10.13
C ARG A 12 26.47 33.16 9.66
N ARG A 13 25.36 33.33 10.39
CA ARG A 13 24.05 32.79 9.99
C ARG A 13 23.47 33.51 8.78
N SER A 14 23.60 34.83 8.72
CA SER A 14 23.19 35.62 7.56
C SER A 14 24.04 35.31 6.33
N ALA A 15 25.35 35.11 6.49
CA ALA A 15 26.23 34.73 5.39
C ALA A 15 25.93 33.31 4.87
N ALA A 16 25.64 32.36 5.76
CA ALA A 16 25.26 31.00 5.37
C ALA A 16 23.91 30.97 4.64
N LEU A 17 22.91 31.70 5.16
CA LEU A 17 21.60 31.82 4.50
C LEU A 17 21.74 32.47 3.12
N PHE A 18 22.56 33.53 3.02
CA PHE A 18 22.84 34.20 1.75
C PHE A 18 23.51 33.26 0.73
N LEU A 19 24.52 32.49 1.15
CA LEU A 19 25.20 31.54 0.28
C LEU A 19 24.28 30.39 -0.16
N ALA A 20 23.41 29.90 0.73
CA ALA A 20 22.43 28.87 0.40
C ALA A 20 21.38 29.39 -0.60
N THR A 21 20.86 30.61 -0.39
CA THR A 21 19.94 31.24 -1.34
C THR A 21 20.61 31.54 -2.68
N LEU A 22 21.90 31.93 -2.68
CA LEU A 22 22.66 32.18 -3.90
C LEU A 22 22.91 30.88 -4.67
N ALA A 23 23.17 29.77 -3.98
CA ALA A 23 23.33 28.45 -4.59
C ALA A 23 22.03 27.96 -5.25
N VAL A 24 20.90 28.08 -4.55
CA VAL A 24 19.57 27.75 -5.11
C VAL A 24 19.23 28.66 -6.30
N TRP A 25 19.55 29.95 -6.22
CA TRP A 25 19.33 30.90 -7.30
C TRP A 25 20.20 30.63 -8.54
N LEU A 26 21.48 30.29 -8.35
CA LEU A 26 22.37 29.88 -9.44
C LEU A 26 21.95 28.55 -10.08
N LEU A 27 21.42 27.60 -9.29
CA LEU A 27 20.87 26.34 -9.80
C LEU A 27 19.62 26.55 -10.66
N LEU A 28 18.77 27.51 -10.28
CA LEU A 28 17.58 27.88 -11.06
C LEU A 28 17.94 28.62 -12.35
N LEU A 29 19.00 29.43 -12.36
CA LEU A 29 19.49 30.15 -13.55
C LEU A 29 20.11 29.24 -14.61
N CYS A 30 20.65 28.08 -14.22
CA CYS A 30 21.25 27.12 -15.15
C CYS A 30 20.24 26.15 -15.80
N GLY A 31 18.93 26.35 -15.61
CA GLY A 31 17.88 25.69 -16.41
C GLY A 31 17.72 24.17 -16.24
N GLY A 32 18.34 23.55 -15.24
CA GLY A 32 18.37 22.09 -15.06
C GLY A 32 18.01 21.60 -13.65
N GLY A 33 17.29 22.40 -12.86
CA GLY A 33 17.14 22.18 -11.41
C GLY A 33 16.56 20.82 -11.00
N ALA A 34 15.59 20.27 -11.74
CA ALA A 34 14.99 18.98 -11.40
C ALA A 34 15.88 17.78 -11.76
N GLY A 35 16.43 17.76 -12.99
CA GLY A 35 17.26 16.65 -13.47
C GLY A 35 18.62 16.54 -12.76
N ALA A 36 19.21 17.68 -12.39
CA ALA A 36 20.46 17.68 -11.63
C ALA A 36 20.26 17.16 -10.19
N LEU A 37 19.16 17.52 -9.51
CA LEU A 37 18.84 16.98 -8.20
C LEU A 37 18.53 15.48 -8.25
N GLN A 38 17.83 15.02 -9.28
CA GLN A 38 17.53 13.61 -9.47
C GLN A 38 18.82 12.78 -9.69
N SER A 39 19.73 13.26 -10.55
CA SER A 39 21.04 12.62 -10.76
C SER A 39 21.95 12.59 -9.52
N LEU A 40 21.82 13.59 -8.64
CA LEU A 40 22.54 13.64 -7.37
C LEU A 40 21.91 12.70 -6.35
N GLY A 41 20.57 12.59 -6.32
CA GLY A 41 19.83 11.63 -5.50
C GLY A 41 20.07 10.17 -5.89
N GLU A 42 20.36 9.89 -7.16
CA GLU A 42 20.75 8.56 -7.66
C GLU A 42 22.23 8.23 -7.40
N SER A 43 23.06 9.23 -7.06
CA SER A 43 24.46 9.01 -6.74
C SER A 43 24.62 8.50 -5.30
N GLY A 44 24.87 7.19 -5.16
CA GLY A 44 25.09 6.56 -3.84
C GLY A 44 26.20 7.21 -3.00
N ALA A 45 27.21 7.81 -3.63
CA ALA A 45 28.28 8.55 -2.95
C ALA A 45 27.78 9.90 -2.38
N PHE A 46 26.88 10.58 -3.09
CA PHE A 46 26.26 11.81 -2.62
C PHE A 46 25.26 11.52 -1.50
N VAL A 47 24.38 10.53 -1.68
CA VAL A 47 23.41 10.11 -0.67
C VAL A 47 24.12 9.70 0.61
N SER A 48 25.16 8.85 0.53
CA SER A 48 25.92 8.43 1.72
C SER A 48 26.67 9.57 2.40
N THR A 49 27.18 10.54 1.65
CA THR A 49 27.88 11.72 2.21
C THR A 49 26.89 12.70 2.83
N ALA A 50 25.73 12.91 2.21
CA ALA A 50 24.64 13.73 2.75
C ALA A 50 24.07 13.09 4.02
N LEU A 51 23.84 11.78 4.01
CA LEU A 51 23.38 10.99 5.15
C LEU A 51 24.41 11.00 6.29
N ALA A 52 25.71 10.86 5.99
CA ALA A 52 26.78 10.96 6.99
C ALA A 52 27.00 12.38 7.52
N ALA A 53 26.66 13.41 6.74
CA ALA A 53 26.68 14.80 7.17
C ALA A 53 25.46 15.16 8.04
N GLU A 54 24.31 14.52 7.79
CA GLU A 54 23.09 14.62 8.61
C GLU A 54 23.18 13.83 9.91
N LEU A 55 23.67 12.58 9.87
CA LEU A 55 23.75 11.68 11.02
C LEU A 55 24.99 11.90 11.89
N GLY A 56 25.99 12.62 11.37
CA GLY A 56 27.33 12.66 11.94
C GLY A 56 28.04 11.30 11.89
N LYS A 57 29.37 11.29 12.09
CA LYS A 57 30.11 10.02 12.22
C LYS A 57 29.76 9.39 13.57
N THR A 58 28.87 8.42 13.58
CA THR A 58 28.53 7.64 14.77
C THR A 58 29.64 6.62 15.07
N GLY A 59 30.58 7.01 15.93
CA GLY A 59 31.31 6.04 16.74
C GLY A 59 30.36 5.53 17.83
N GLY A 60 30.25 4.21 17.98
CA GLY A 60 29.26 3.55 18.84
C GLY A 60 29.24 4.08 20.26
N ASP A 61 28.08 4.62 20.67
CA ASP A 61 27.51 4.54 22.03
C ASP A 61 26.20 5.34 22.13
N THR A 62 25.09 4.61 22.24
CA THR A 62 23.80 4.89 22.94
C THR A 62 23.03 6.23 22.77
N LEU A 63 21.72 6.10 22.51
CA LEU A 63 20.67 7.13 22.33
C LEU A 63 20.47 8.11 23.50
N ASP A 64 20.99 7.84 24.69
CA ASP A 64 20.82 8.72 25.86
C ASP A 64 21.63 10.02 25.78
N LYS A 65 22.40 10.23 24.70
CA LYS A 65 23.22 11.42 24.45
C LYS A 65 22.70 12.31 23.31
N LEU A 66 21.53 12.02 22.73
CA LEU A 66 20.98 12.83 21.64
C LEU A 66 20.45 14.17 22.15
N ASP A 67 21.11 15.26 21.76
CA ASP A 67 20.79 16.61 22.22
C ASP A 67 20.12 17.45 21.12
N GLY A 68 18.99 18.07 21.47
CA GLY A 68 18.32 19.13 20.70
C GLY A 68 17.87 18.76 19.29
N TRP A 69 18.78 18.84 18.32
CA TRP A 69 18.49 18.71 16.88
C TRP A 69 18.30 17.26 16.44
N ASP A 70 18.99 16.31 17.07
CA ASP A 70 18.88 14.89 16.73
C ASP A 70 17.50 14.33 17.11
N ARG A 71 16.93 14.79 18.25
CA ARG A 71 15.55 14.50 18.65
C ARG A 71 14.52 15.10 17.71
N LEU A 72 14.79 16.29 17.17
CA LEU A 72 13.89 16.94 16.21
C LEU A 72 13.90 16.21 14.86
N ALA A 73 15.08 15.75 14.41
CA ALA A 73 15.22 14.97 13.17
C ALA A 73 14.55 13.60 13.27
N VAL A 74 14.70 12.89 14.39
CA VAL A 74 13.99 11.64 14.67
C VAL A 74 12.47 11.88 14.75
N GLY A 75 12.03 12.99 15.34
CA GLY A 75 10.61 13.35 15.44
C GLY A 75 9.95 13.85 14.15
N GLN A 76 10.73 14.25 13.14
CA GLN A 76 10.21 14.68 11.82
C GLN A 76 10.31 13.58 10.75
N SER A 77 10.96 12.46 11.05
CA SER A 77 10.93 11.28 10.21
C SER A 77 9.75 10.39 10.61
N LEU A 78 8.73 10.32 9.76
CA LEU A 78 7.59 9.42 9.95
C LEU A 78 8.04 7.95 10.09
N LEU A 79 9.14 7.60 9.41
CA LEU A 79 9.75 6.27 9.45
C LEU A 79 10.33 5.92 10.84
N LEU A 80 10.91 6.90 11.55
CA LEU A 80 11.50 6.73 12.87
C LEU A 80 10.49 6.98 14.01
N ALA A 81 9.51 7.86 13.78
CA ALA A 81 8.43 8.15 14.72
C ALA A 81 7.48 6.95 14.91
N GLY A 82 7.21 6.17 13.86
CA GLY A 82 6.35 4.99 13.93
C GLY A 82 6.97 3.76 14.61
N ASN A 83 8.24 3.80 15.02
CA ASN A 83 8.97 2.64 15.55
C ASN A 83 9.97 3.02 16.66
N GLN A 84 9.66 4.04 17.49
CA GLN A 84 10.59 4.54 18.51
C GLN A 84 11.06 3.46 19.52
N GLU A 85 10.17 2.53 19.90
CA GLU A 85 10.52 1.40 20.77
C GLU A 85 11.42 0.38 20.08
N ALA A 86 11.19 0.09 18.79
CA ALA A 86 12.03 -0.81 18.00
C ALA A 86 13.42 -0.21 17.74
N VAL A 87 13.51 1.11 17.49
CA VAL A 87 14.78 1.84 17.34
C VAL A 87 15.59 1.81 18.65
N ALA A 88 14.93 2.00 19.80
CA ALA A 88 15.57 1.92 21.11
C ALA A 88 16.09 0.50 21.43
N GLN A 89 15.37 -0.54 21.01
CA GLN A 89 15.79 -1.93 21.19
C GLN A 89 16.93 -2.34 20.23
N HIS A 90 16.96 -1.81 19.01
CA HIS A 90 17.92 -2.19 17.97
C HIS A 90 19.33 -1.59 18.18
N LEU A 91 19.44 -0.43 18.82
CA LEU A 91 20.72 0.27 19.03
C LEU A 91 21.55 -0.29 20.21
N GLY A 92 21.03 -1.29 20.94
CA GLY A 92 21.68 -1.93 22.09
C GLY A 92 22.15 -3.37 21.87
N GLN A 93 22.00 -3.94 20.68
CA GLN A 93 22.40 -5.33 20.40
C GLN A 93 23.41 -5.41 19.24
N GLU A 94 24.40 -6.30 19.38
CA GLU A 94 25.25 -6.70 18.27
C GLU A 94 24.38 -7.31 17.16
N VAL A 95 24.65 -6.87 15.93
CA VAL A 95 23.93 -7.23 14.70
C VAL A 95 23.83 -8.76 14.57
N PRO A 96 22.63 -9.36 14.58
CA PRO A 96 22.46 -10.70 14.06
C PRO A 96 22.67 -10.66 12.55
N GLU A 97 23.43 -11.63 12.02
CA GLU A 97 23.50 -11.88 10.58
C GLU A 97 22.07 -12.02 10.01
N GLU A 98 21.80 -11.30 8.92
CA GLU A 98 20.56 -11.32 8.13
C GLU A 98 19.25 -10.99 8.88
N ILE A 99 18.76 -9.76 8.68
CA ILE A 99 17.35 -9.43 8.92
C ILE A 99 16.54 -10.11 7.81
N GLN A 100 16.09 -11.34 8.06
CA GLN A 100 15.03 -11.96 7.26
C GLN A 100 13.74 -11.18 7.53
N LEU A 101 13.19 -10.57 6.48
CA LEU A 101 11.79 -10.13 6.50
C LEU A 101 10.96 -11.32 7.00
N PRO A 102 10.04 -11.14 7.96
CA PRO A 102 9.23 -12.25 8.42
C PRO A 102 8.55 -12.87 7.20
N ALA A 103 8.70 -14.18 7.06
CA ALA A 103 7.90 -15.00 6.14
C ALA A 103 6.45 -15.06 6.66
N GLY A 104 5.82 -13.89 6.87
CA GLY A 104 4.38 -13.80 6.91
C GLY A 104 3.94 -14.15 5.50
N GLN A 105 3.63 -15.42 5.28
CA GLN A 105 3.18 -15.89 3.98
C GLN A 105 1.83 -15.22 3.73
N PRO A 106 1.70 -14.30 2.75
CA PRO A 106 0.37 -14.00 2.24
C PRO A 106 -0.25 -15.32 1.78
N ALA A 107 -1.57 -15.46 1.90
CA ALA A 107 -2.30 -16.72 1.66
C ALA A 107 -1.67 -17.58 0.57
N GLN A 108 -1.58 -18.90 0.80
CA GLN A 108 -1.01 -19.83 -0.20
C GLN A 108 -1.64 -19.60 -1.58
N ASP A 109 -0.92 -19.92 -2.66
CA ASP A 109 -1.39 -19.71 -4.06
C ASP A 109 -2.54 -20.66 -4.46
N HIS A 110 -3.32 -21.11 -3.48
CA HIS A 110 -4.51 -21.91 -3.66
C HIS A 110 -5.73 -21.02 -3.38
N ASP A 111 -6.46 -20.71 -4.45
CA ASP A 111 -7.64 -19.82 -4.48
C ASP A 111 -8.76 -20.28 -3.54
N ASP A 112 -8.80 -21.57 -3.26
CA ASP A 112 -9.69 -22.20 -2.29
C ASP A 112 -8.81 -22.88 -1.24
N LEU A 113 -8.57 -22.22 -0.11
CA LEU A 113 -8.06 -22.92 1.07
C LEU A 113 -9.02 -24.08 1.38
N VAL A 114 -8.48 -25.30 1.52
CA VAL A 114 -9.29 -26.51 1.78
C VAL A 114 -10.05 -26.40 3.11
N GLU A 115 -9.54 -25.60 4.04
CA GLU A 115 -10.20 -25.21 5.28
C GLU A 115 -9.93 -23.73 5.58
N GLU A 116 -10.90 -23.06 6.20
CA GLU A 116 -10.78 -21.67 6.59
C GLU A 116 -9.71 -21.47 7.67
N PRO A 117 -8.83 -20.46 7.55
CA PRO A 117 -7.88 -20.14 8.60
C PRO A 117 -8.63 -19.64 9.83
N LYS A 118 -8.53 -20.38 10.95
CA LYS A 118 -9.13 -19.97 12.22
C LYS A 118 -8.34 -18.80 12.80
N THR A 119 -9.00 -17.68 13.05
CA THR A 119 -8.39 -16.50 13.66
C THR A 119 -8.75 -16.48 15.14
N THR A 120 -8.03 -17.28 15.94
CA THR A 120 -8.32 -17.46 17.37
C THR A 120 -7.61 -16.47 18.29
N THR A 121 -6.96 -15.45 17.72
CA THR A 121 -6.07 -14.54 18.45
C THR A 121 -6.88 -13.39 19.05
N ALA A 122 -6.71 -13.12 20.35
CA ALA A 122 -7.36 -11.98 20.98
C ALA A 122 -6.81 -10.66 20.40
N PRO A 123 -7.59 -9.57 20.35
CA PRO A 123 -7.10 -8.29 19.80
C PRO A 123 -5.78 -7.80 20.41
N SER A 124 -5.55 -8.06 21.71
CA SER A 124 -4.31 -7.73 22.41
C SER A 124 -3.06 -8.46 21.91
N ASP A 125 -3.24 -9.57 21.22
CA ASP A 125 -2.16 -10.47 20.79
C ASP A 125 -1.79 -10.24 19.31
N ILE A 126 -2.48 -9.30 18.64
CA ILE A 126 -2.23 -8.93 17.25
C ILE A 126 -1.07 -7.95 17.17
N ILE A 127 -0.08 -8.25 16.32
CA ILE A 127 1.11 -7.42 16.15
C ILE A 127 0.89 -6.40 15.03
N ALA A 128 0.92 -5.12 15.37
CA ALA A 128 0.92 -4.02 14.42
C ALA A 128 2.25 -3.92 13.66
N ARG A 129 2.20 -3.85 12.33
CA ARG A 129 3.37 -3.65 11.47
C ARG A 129 3.06 -2.74 10.30
N THR A 130 3.98 -1.81 10.02
CA THR A 130 4.01 -1.09 8.75
C THR A 130 4.95 -1.83 7.80
N LEU A 131 4.40 -2.38 6.72
CA LEU A 131 5.09 -3.21 5.74
C LEU A 131 5.68 -2.31 4.65
N ILE A 132 6.92 -1.88 4.85
CA ILE A 132 7.71 -1.12 3.88
C ILE A 132 8.93 -1.96 3.53
N PRO A 133 9.17 -2.28 2.24
CA PRO A 133 10.39 -2.94 1.83
C PRO A 133 11.62 -2.10 2.20
N THR A 134 12.55 -2.71 2.91
CA THR A 134 13.84 -2.11 3.28
C THR A 134 14.96 -2.52 2.32
N SER A 135 14.69 -3.48 1.43
CA SER A 135 15.64 -3.97 0.42
C SER A 135 14.89 -4.42 -0.84
N PRO A 136 15.59 -4.51 -1.99
CA PRO A 136 15.03 -5.09 -3.21
C PRO A 136 15.01 -6.63 -3.21
N GLN A 137 15.56 -7.28 -2.17
CA GLN A 137 15.66 -8.73 -2.13
C GLN A 137 14.26 -9.36 -2.10
N GLY A 138 14.00 -10.27 -3.06
CA GLY A 138 12.71 -10.93 -3.21
C GLY A 138 11.66 -10.12 -3.97
N TYR A 139 12.00 -8.95 -4.51
CA TYR A 139 11.08 -8.09 -5.26
C TYR A 139 11.64 -7.73 -6.63
N ASP A 140 10.75 -7.65 -7.62
CA ASP A 140 10.99 -6.81 -8.79
C ASP A 140 10.76 -5.35 -8.37
N VAL A 141 11.70 -4.44 -8.68
CA VAL A 141 11.68 -3.05 -8.19
C VAL A 141 11.87 -2.07 -9.34
N ALA A 142 11.01 -1.05 -9.40
CA ALA A 142 11.07 0.01 -10.38
C ALA A 142 10.45 1.30 -9.83
N GLY A 143 11.16 2.43 -9.88
CA GLY A 143 10.62 3.74 -9.49
C GLY A 143 9.98 3.83 -8.09
N GLY A 144 10.44 3.03 -7.11
CA GLY A 144 9.84 2.94 -5.76
C GLY A 144 8.61 2.02 -5.65
N LEU A 145 8.28 1.31 -6.72
CA LEU A 145 7.33 0.21 -6.73
C LEU A 145 8.05 -1.10 -6.40
N TYR A 146 7.35 -1.97 -5.67
CA TYR A 146 7.84 -3.29 -5.28
C TYR A 146 6.77 -4.31 -5.66
N LEU A 147 7.17 -5.32 -6.44
CA LEU A 147 6.33 -6.42 -6.86
C LEU A 147 6.90 -7.72 -6.30
N TYR A 148 6.15 -8.37 -5.41
CA TYR A 148 6.47 -9.71 -4.95
C TYR A 148 6.01 -10.72 -5.99
N ASN A 149 6.97 -11.25 -6.74
CA ASN A 149 6.69 -12.17 -7.83
C ASN A 149 6.70 -13.62 -7.36
N ARG A 150 5.51 -14.25 -7.36
CA ARG A 150 5.32 -15.64 -6.91
C ARG A 150 5.06 -16.62 -8.06
N THR A 151 5.12 -16.18 -9.31
CA THR A 151 4.83 -17.04 -10.47
C THR A 151 6.06 -17.76 -11.00
N GLY A 152 7.25 -17.24 -10.70
CA GLY A 152 8.50 -17.69 -11.34
C GLY A 152 8.69 -17.15 -12.75
N GLU A 153 7.75 -16.35 -13.26
CA GLU A 153 7.83 -15.69 -14.57
C GLU A 153 8.70 -14.43 -14.50
N SER A 154 9.35 -14.09 -15.61
CA SER A 154 10.11 -12.83 -15.68
C SER A 154 9.16 -11.65 -15.89
N VAL A 155 9.24 -10.65 -15.00
CA VAL A 155 8.45 -9.41 -15.10
C VAL A 155 9.39 -8.21 -15.24
N ASP A 156 9.20 -7.41 -16.28
CA ASP A 156 9.84 -6.10 -16.42
C ASP A 156 8.95 -5.03 -15.79
N LEU A 157 9.14 -4.79 -14.49
CA LEU A 157 8.30 -3.84 -13.74
C LEU A 157 8.53 -2.39 -14.20
N GLU A 158 9.73 -2.05 -14.67
CA GLU A 158 10.03 -0.70 -15.18
C GLU A 158 9.25 -0.45 -16.48
N ALA A 159 9.23 -1.42 -17.40
CA ALA A 159 8.42 -1.34 -18.61
C ALA A 159 6.92 -1.25 -18.28
N ALA A 160 6.42 -2.04 -17.33
CA ALA A 160 5.02 -1.98 -16.89
C ALA A 160 4.67 -0.62 -16.27
N ALA A 161 5.56 -0.06 -15.44
CA ALA A 161 5.35 1.25 -14.82
C ALA A 161 5.35 2.40 -15.85
N GLN A 162 6.11 2.28 -16.94
CA GLN A 162 6.16 3.25 -18.03
C GLN A 162 5.07 3.07 -19.09
N ALA A 163 4.46 1.88 -19.18
CA ALA A 163 3.44 1.57 -20.16
C ALA A 163 2.22 2.50 -20.07
N SER A 164 1.59 2.76 -21.23
CA SER A 164 0.31 3.44 -21.30
C SER A 164 -0.82 2.51 -20.88
N VAL A 165 -1.72 3.01 -20.05
CA VAL A 165 -2.94 2.28 -19.70
C VAL A 165 -3.95 2.50 -20.82
N ASN A 166 -4.13 1.48 -21.68
CA ASN A 166 -5.01 1.55 -22.85
C ASN A 166 -6.48 1.26 -22.46
N ILE A 167 -6.97 1.96 -21.43
CA ILE A 167 -8.35 1.91 -20.95
C ILE A 167 -8.92 3.32 -21.09
N THR A 168 -10.16 3.41 -21.58
CA THR A 168 -10.87 4.67 -21.70
C THR A 168 -12.22 4.53 -21.03
N LEU A 169 -12.49 5.36 -20.01
CA LEU A 169 -13.75 5.33 -19.26
C LEU A 169 -14.82 6.15 -20.00
N PRO A 170 -15.92 5.53 -20.45
CA PRO A 170 -16.97 6.24 -21.18
C PRO A 170 -17.62 7.34 -20.35
N ALA A 171 -18.13 8.38 -21.00
CA ALA A 171 -18.81 9.48 -20.30
C ALA A 171 -20.16 9.06 -19.69
N GLU A 172 -20.85 8.09 -20.31
CA GLU A 172 -22.16 7.58 -19.87
C GLU A 172 -22.09 6.13 -19.38
N GLY A 173 -22.96 5.80 -18.43
CA GLY A 173 -23.07 4.47 -17.83
C GLY A 173 -22.09 4.24 -16.67
N PRO A 174 -22.24 3.10 -15.96
CA PRO A 174 -21.32 2.71 -14.90
C PRO A 174 -19.93 2.39 -15.48
N GLN A 175 -18.89 2.89 -14.84
CA GLN A 175 -17.50 2.79 -15.28
C GLN A 175 -16.72 1.77 -14.44
N ILE A 176 -17.03 1.72 -13.15
CA ILE A 176 -16.35 0.88 -12.15
C ILE A 176 -17.36 -0.12 -11.60
N LEU A 177 -16.96 -1.39 -11.51
CA LEU A 177 -17.66 -2.42 -10.78
C LEU A 177 -16.84 -2.81 -9.56
N ILE A 178 -17.44 -2.73 -8.37
CA ILE A 178 -16.88 -3.27 -7.13
C ILE A 178 -17.60 -4.59 -6.84
N ILE A 179 -16.84 -5.67 -6.69
CA ILE A 179 -17.35 -6.97 -6.25
C ILE A 179 -16.55 -7.46 -5.04
N HIS A 180 -17.05 -8.52 -4.42
CA HIS A 180 -16.35 -9.24 -3.36
C HIS A 180 -16.51 -10.73 -3.60
N THR A 181 -15.45 -11.41 -4.05
CA THR A 181 -15.46 -12.87 -4.13
C THR A 181 -15.60 -13.50 -2.75
N HIS A 182 -14.98 -12.92 -1.72
CA HIS A 182 -15.17 -13.33 -0.33
C HIS A 182 -15.92 -12.23 0.44
N THR A 183 -17.22 -12.14 0.17
CA THR A 183 -18.10 -11.09 0.73
C THR A 183 -18.17 -11.12 2.25
N THR A 184 -18.13 -12.32 2.85
CA THR A 184 -18.25 -12.45 4.29
C THR A 184 -17.00 -12.06 5.06
N GLU A 185 -15.87 -11.78 4.40
CA GLU A 185 -14.66 -11.36 5.10
C GLU A 185 -14.88 -10.13 5.96
N ALA A 186 -14.36 -10.22 7.18
CA ALA A 186 -14.44 -9.20 8.20
C ALA A 186 -13.06 -9.01 8.84
N TYR A 187 -13.00 -8.09 9.78
CA TYR A 187 -11.79 -7.66 10.46
C TYR A 187 -11.68 -8.25 11.89
N THR A 188 -10.78 -7.75 12.72
CA THR A 188 -10.81 -8.06 14.15
C THR A 188 -11.81 -7.13 14.84
N PRO A 189 -12.79 -7.65 15.60
CA PRO A 189 -13.70 -6.81 16.39
C PRO A 189 -12.95 -6.20 17.58
N ASP A 190 -12.55 -4.94 17.43
CA ASP A 190 -11.87 -4.15 18.46
C ASP A 190 -12.31 -2.67 18.38
N GLY A 191 -12.13 -1.94 19.48
CA GLY A 191 -12.51 -0.53 19.58
C GLY A 191 -14.02 -0.32 19.45
N THR A 192 -14.46 0.34 18.38
CA THR A 192 -15.88 0.62 18.10
C THR A 192 -16.56 -0.49 17.32
N ASP A 193 -15.79 -1.41 16.73
CA ASP A 193 -16.30 -2.49 15.89
C ASP A 193 -16.72 -3.65 16.80
N VAL A 194 -18.04 -3.85 16.92
CA VAL A 194 -18.61 -4.83 17.84
C VAL A 194 -19.54 -5.77 17.06
N TYR A 195 -18.99 -6.87 16.56
CA TYR A 195 -19.76 -7.97 16.00
C TYR A 195 -19.26 -9.31 16.54
N THR A 196 -20.10 -10.33 16.38
CA THR A 196 -19.75 -11.71 16.74
C THR A 196 -19.22 -12.40 15.48
N PRO A 197 -17.92 -12.72 15.40
CA PRO A 197 -17.39 -13.45 14.25
C PRO A 197 -17.99 -14.85 14.17
N ASP A 198 -18.31 -15.34 12.97
CA ASP A 198 -18.77 -16.71 12.81
C ASP A 198 -17.60 -17.69 13.02
N GLY A 199 -17.82 -18.75 13.80
CA GLY A 199 -16.86 -19.84 13.97
C GLY A 199 -15.46 -19.49 14.52
N GLY A 200 -15.24 -18.27 15.01
CA GLY A 200 -13.88 -17.80 15.39
C GLY A 200 -13.00 -17.45 14.19
N VAL A 201 -13.62 -17.16 13.04
CA VAL A 201 -12.99 -16.61 11.85
C VAL A 201 -13.47 -15.18 11.72
N ALA A 202 -12.59 -14.24 11.36
CA ALA A 202 -12.94 -12.86 11.02
C ALA A 202 -13.82 -12.82 9.74
N ARG A 203 -15.06 -13.28 9.88
CA ARG A 203 -16.13 -13.34 8.87
C ARG A 203 -17.49 -13.07 9.51
N THR A 204 -18.39 -12.45 8.75
CA THR A 204 -19.76 -12.14 9.16
C THR A 204 -20.68 -11.94 7.95
N LEU A 205 -21.95 -12.31 8.11
CA LEU A 205 -23.02 -11.99 7.15
C LEU A 205 -23.63 -10.61 7.37
N GLU A 206 -23.29 -9.94 8.49
CA GLU A 206 -23.75 -8.58 8.77
C GLU A 206 -23.07 -7.61 7.79
N GLU A 207 -23.86 -7.05 6.88
CA GLU A 207 -23.35 -6.20 5.78
C GLU A 207 -22.62 -4.95 6.28
N GLU A 208 -22.95 -4.48 7.49
CA GLU A 208 -22.32 -3.32 8.13
C GLU A 208 -20.90 -3.61 8.66
N ASP A 209 -20.51 -4.89 8.74
CA ASP A 209 -19.27 -5.34 9.38
C ASP A 209 -18.32 -6.11 8.44
N ASN A 210 -18.72 -6.33 7.17
CA ASN A 210 -17.95 -7.11 6.20
C ASN A 210 -17.46 -6.27 5.00
N MET A 211 -16.97 -6.95 3.96
CA MET A 211 -16.43 -6.28 2.77
C MET A 211 -17.43 -5.39 2.04
N LEU A 212 -18.75 -5.59 2.20
CA LEU A 212 -19.75 -4.66 1.67
C LEU A 212 -19.59 -3.27 2.28
N ARG A 213 -19.37 -3.17 3.59
CA ARG A 213 -19.15 -1.88 4.25
C ARG A 213 -17.88 -1.17 3.74
N VAL A 214 -16.84 -1.94 3.40
CA VAL A 214 -15.61 -1.41 2.76
C VAL A 214 -15.89 -0.95 1.33
N GLY A 215 -16.66 -1.73 0.55
CA GLY A 215 -17.12 -1.39 -0.78
C GLY A 215 -17.96 -0.12 -0.82
N ASP A 216 -18.90 0.04 0.12
CA ASP A 216 -19.73 1.24 0.29
C ASP A 216 -18.85 2.50 0.45
N GLU A 217 -17.74 2.39 1.20
CA GLU A 217 -16.82 3.50 1.42
C GLU A 217 -16.07 3.88 0.14
N MET A 218 -15.63 2.88 -0.63
CA MET A 218 -14.99 3.12 -1.92
C MET A 218 -15.97 3.71 -2.94
N GLU A 219 -17.18 3.14 -3.06
CA GLU A 219 -18.25 3.64 -3.94
C GLU A 219 -18.57 5.10 -3.63
N ARG A 220 -18.74 5.44 -2.35
CA ARG A 220 -18.99 6.83 -1.90
C ARG A 220 -17.90 7.77 -2.40
N VAL A 221 -16.62 7.42 -2.20
CA VAL A 221 -15.49 8.27 -2.62
C VAL A 221 -15.38 8.40 -4.14
N PHE A 222 -15.47 7.30 -4.88
CA PHE A 222 -15.42 7.35 -6.35
C PHE A 222 -16.57 8.20 -6.92
N THR A 223 -17.76 8.06 -6.36
CA THR A 223 -18.94 8.87 -6.74
C THR A 223 -18.72 10.35 -6.44
N GLU A 224 -18.17 10.69 -5.27
CA GLU A 224 -17.79 12.07 -4.92
C GLU A 224 -16.75 12.67 -5.88
N MET A 225 -15.92 11.84 -6.50
CA MET A 225 -14.94 12.25 -7.51
C MET A 225 -15.53 12.36 -8.91
N GLY A 226 -16.81 12.02 -9.11
CA GLY A 226 -17.48 12.08 -10.42
C GLY A 226 -17.23 10.87 -11.32
N LEU A 227 -16.92 9.72 -10.72
CA LEU A 227 -16.87 8.42 -11.38
C LEU A 227 -18.19 7.67 -11.12
N SER A 228 -18.70 6.95 -12.13
CA SER A 228 -19.93 6.16 -11.97
C SER A 228 -19.58 4.74 -11.55
N VAL A 229 -20.19 4.25 -10.47
CA VAL A 229 -19.86 2.97 -9.84
C VAL A 229 -21.10 2.09 -9.76
N ILE A 230 -20.90 0.77 -9.85
CA ILE A 230 -21.82 -0.25 -9.35
C ILE A 230 -21.09 -1.00 -8.24
N HIS A 231 -21.68 -1.03 -7.05
CA HIS A 231 -21.27 -1.93 -5.98
C HIS A 231 -22.19 -3.15 -5.94
N ASP A 232 -21.66 -4.32 -6.30
CA ASP A 232 -22.40 -5.57 -6.22
C ASP A 232 -22.44 -6.09 -4.78
N ARG A 233 -23.64 -6.45 -4.32
CA ARG A 233 -23.88 -6.93 -2.95
C ARG A 233 -24.06 -8.45 -2.85
N THR A 234 -23.80 -9.21 -3.92
CA THR A 234 -24.02 -10.66 -3.92
C THR A 234 -23.00 -11.34 -3.02
N VAL A 235 -23.47 -12.20 -2.11
CA VAL A 235 -22.61 -13.03 -1.26
C VAL A 235 -22.15 -14.26 -2.05
N HIS A 236 -20.85 -14.35 -2.34
CA HIS A 236 -20.30 -15.42 -3.19
C HIS A 236 -19.68 -16.58 -2.39
N ASP A 237 -19.34 -16.39 -1.12
CA ASP A 237 -18.59 -17.35 -0.29
C ASP A 237 -19.43 -18.03 0.81
N TYR A 238 -20.75 -17.81 0.82
CA TYR A 238 -21.68 -18.44 1.78
C TYR A 238 -22.89 -19.05 1.09
N PRO A 239 -23.40 -20.24 1.52
CA PRO A 239 -22.92 -21.08 2.63
C PRO A 239 -21.73 -21.99 2.27
N GLN A 240 -21.16 -21.84 1.07
CA GLN A 240 -20.01 -22.62 0.62
C GLN A 240 -18.88 -21.68 0.24
N TYR A 241 -17.74 -21.81 0.91
CA TYR A 241 -16.54 -21.05 0.54
C TYR A 241 -16.02 -21.46 -0.84
N ASN A 242 -15.82 -22.76 -1.05
CA ASN A 242 -15.28 -23.29 -2.29
C ASN A 242 -16.15 -22.93 -3.51
N GLY A 243 -15.48 -22.57 -4.60
CA GLY A 243 -16.14 -22.11 -5.82
C GLY A 243 -16.67 -20.68 -5.75
N ALA A 244 -16.26 -19.88 -4.76
CA ALA A 244 -16.61 -18.46 -4.68
C ALA A 244 -16.17 -17.73 -5.94
N TYR A 245 -14.94 -17.97 -6.41
CA TYR A 245 -14.43 -17.40 -7.66
C TYR A 245 -15.26 -17.77 -8.88
N THR A 246 -15.74 -19.02 -8.97
CA THR A 246 -16.65 -19.45 -10.05
C THR A 246 -17.96 -18.67 -10.03
N ARG A 247 -18.51 -18.40 -8.84
CA ARG A 247 -19.76 -17.64 -8.69
C ARG A 247 -19.54 -16.15 -8.97
N SER A 248 -18.48 -15.56 -8.45
CA SER A 248 -18.16 -14.14 -8.71
C SER A 248 -17.83 -13.89 -10.18
N ALA A 249 -17.19 -14.84 -10.87
CA ALA A 249 -16.96 -14.78 -12.32
C ALA A 249 -18.28 -14.62 -13.11
N GLN A 250 -19.31 -15.39 -12.75
CA GLN A 250 -20.63 -15.29 -13.39
C GLN A 250 -21.28 -13.92 -13.15
N THR A 251 -21.14 -13.38 -11.94
CA THR A 251 -21.61 -12.04 -11.60
C THR A 251 -20.90 -10.97 -12.43
N VAL A 252 -19.56 -11.03 -12.52
CA VAL A 252 -18.75 -10.10 -13.33
C VAL A 252 -19.16 -10.17 -14.80
N GLN A 253 -19.24 -11.36 -15.38
CA GLN A 253 -19.65 -11.56 -16.78
C GLN A 253 -21.01 -10.93 -17.06
N LYS A 254 -22.01 -11.15 -16.18
CA LYS A 254 -23.34 -10.56 -16.32
C LYS A 254 -23.30 -9.03 -16.34
N TYR A 255 -22.51 -8.40 -15.46
CA TYR A 255 -22.39 -6.94 -15.44
C TYR A 255 -21.66 -6.40 -16.66
N LEU A 256 -20.58 -7.07 -17.12
CA LEU A 256 -19.85 -6.66 -18.32
C LEU A 256 -20.71 -6.78 -19.59
N GLU A 257 -21.58 -7.79 -19.66
CA GLU A 257 -22.57 -7.94 -20.74
C GLU A 257 -23.65 -6.85 -20.67
N GLN A 258 -24.19 -6.60 -19.47
CA GLN A 258 -25.26 -5.63 -19.26
C GLN A 258 -24.79 -4.18 -19.43
N TYR A 259 -23.56 -3.89 -18.99
CA TYR A 259 -22.95 -2.58 -19.03
C TYR A 259 -21.54 -2.64 -19.64
N PRO A 260 -21.43 -2.65 -20.98
CA PRO A 260 -20.13 -2.59 -21.66
C PRO A 260 -19.32 -1.32 -21.35
N SER A 261 -19.94 -0.33 -20.69
CA SER A 261 -19.29 0.87 -20.17
C SER A 261 -18.38 0.61 -18.96
N ILE A 262 -18.56 -0.52 -18.26
CA ILE A 262 -17.66 -0.93 -17.18
C ILE A 262 -16.31 -1.27 -17.80
N LYS A 263 -15.27 -0.59 -17.33
CA LYS A 263 -13.88 -0.77 -17.77
C LYS A 263 -12.92 -1.04 -16.63
N ILE A 264 -13.41 -0.98 -15.39
CA ILE A 264 -12.63 -1.25 -14.18
C ILE A 264 -13.45 -2.21 -13.34
N VAL A 265 -12.83 -3.32 -12.94
CA VAL A 265 -13.42 -4.28 -12.00
C VAL A 265 -12.50 -4.38 -10.80
N LEU A 266 -13.01 -4.08 -9.61
CA LEU A 266 -12.28 -4.16 -8.36
C LEU A 266 -12.88 -5.30 -7.54
N ASP A 267 -12.11 -6.37 -7.36
CA ASP A 267 -12.44 -7.41 -6.39
C ASP A 267 -11.79 -7.05 -5.06
N VAL A 268 -12.59 -6.59 -4.10
CA VAL A 268 -12.09 -6.00 -2.85
C VAL A 268 -12.17 -7.02 -1.73
N HIS A 269 -11.02 -7.28 -1.11
CA HIS A 269 -10.79 -8.29 -0.08
C HIS A 269 -10.02 -7.70 1.12
N ARG A 270 -9.79 -8.54 2.12
CA ARG A 270 -8.81 -8.31 3.17
C ARG A 270 -7.86 -9.50 3.32
N ASP A 271 -6.58 -9.22 3.50
CA ASP A 271 -5.56 -10.26 3.43
C ASP A 271 -5.52 -11.14 4.69
N ALA A 272 -5.01 -12.35 4.54
CA ALA A 272 -4.74 -13.26 5.64
C ALA A 272 -3.24 -13.28 5.95
N LEU A 273 -2.80 -12.48 6.94
CA LEU A 273 -1.40 -12.41 7.35
C LEU A 273 -1.17 -13.00 8.75
N ALA A 274 -0.57 -14.20 8.78
CA ALA A 274 -0.13 -14.86 10.00
C ALA A 274 1.30 -15.40 9.84
N GLY A 275 2.05 -15.44 10.94
CA GLY A 275 3.34 -16.11 11.02
C GLY A 275 3.19 -17.63 11.08
N GLU A 276 4.28 -18.35 10.83
CA GLU A 276 4.30 -19.83 10.95
C GLU A 276 3.95 -20.33 12.36
N ASP A 277 4.18 -19.49 13.37
CA ASP A 277 3.84 -19.71 14.77
C ASP A 277 2.37 -19.39 15.12
N GLY A 278 1.59 -18.94 14.13
CA GLY A 278 0.19 -18.52 14.30
C GLY A 278 0.02 -17.08 14.78
N THR A 279 1.11 -16.30 14.91
CA THR A 279 1.03 -14.88 15.25
C THR A 279 0.27 -14.12 14.17
N VAL A 280 -0.80 -13.40 14.56
CA VAL A 280 -1.59 -12.57 13.65
C VAL A 280 -0.97 -11.18 13.55
N TYR A 281 -0.85 -10.68 12.32
CA TYR A 281 -0.31 -9.34 12.06
C TYR A 281 -1.38 -8.43 11.46
N LYS A 282 -1.43 -7.19 11.93
CA LYS A 282 -2.19 -6.11 11.28
C LYS A 282 -1.27 -5.20 10.49
N ALA A 283 -1.55 -5.03 9.20
CA ALA A 283 -0.79 -4.15 8.32
C ALA A 283 -1.33 -2.73 8.47
N VAL A 284 -0.62 -1.87 9.21
CA VAL A 284 -1.11 -0.56 9.63
C VAL A 284 -0.05 0.52 9.44
N THR A 285 -0.50 1.71 9.09
CA THR A 285 0.28 2.94 9.04
C THR A 285 -0.50 4.09 9.68
N VAL A 286 0.16 5.22 9.91
CA VAL A 286 -0.46 6.45 10.42
C VAL A 286 -0.46 7.51 9.33
N ILE A 287 -1.64 7.93 8.89
CA ILE A 287 -1.81 8.99 7.89
C ILE A 287 -2.64 10.10 8.53
N ASP A 288 -2.11 11.32 8.53
CA ASP A 288 -2.74 12.48 9.17
C ASP A 288 -3.17 12.26 10.63
N GLY A 289 -2.40 11.44 11.37
CA GLY A 289 -2.66 11.10 12.77
C GLY A 289 -3.75 10.04 12.99
N VAL A 290 -4.20 9.36 11.92
CA VAL A 290 -5.20 8.30 11.97
C VAL A 290 -4.58 6.96 11.60
N ASP A 291 -4.75 5.97 12.47
CA ASP A 291 -4.39 4.58 12.17
C ASP A 291 -5.18 4.10 10.96
N THR A 292 -4.45 3.64 9.94
CA THR A 292 -4.98 3.34 8.62
C THR A 292 -4.39 2.02 8.14
N ALA A 293 -5.22 1.09 7.69
CA ALA A 293 -4.74 -0.16 7.15
C ALA A 293 -3.90 0.09 5.87
N GLN A 294 -2.91 -0.76 5.61
CA GLN A 294 -2.18 -0.69 4.35
C GLN A 294 -2.92 -1.43 3.23
N VAL A 295 -2.78 -0.96 2.00
CA VAL A 295 -3.45 -1.52 0.82
C VAL A 295 -2.45 -2.24 -0.08
N MET A 296 -2.82 -3.41 -0.58
CA MET A 296 -2.06 -4.19 -1.56
C MET A 296 -2.88 -4.41 -2.82
N LEU A 297 -2.23 -4.32 -3.98
CA LEU A 297 -2.82 -4.75 -5.25
C LEU A 297 -2.26 -6.12 -5.62
N VAL A 298 -3.14 -7.01 -6.06
CA VAL A 298 -2.78 -8.35 -6.50
C VAL A 298 -3.08 -8.48 -7.99
N ILE A 299 -2.07 -8.90 -8.74
CA ILE A 299 -2.18 -9.16 -10.18
C ILE A 299 -2.16 -10.67 -10.36
N GLY A 300 -3.17 -11.18 -11.07
CA GLY A 300 -3.25 -12.59 -11.43
C GLY A 300 -2.66 -12.85 -12.81
N HIS A 301 -1.62 -13.66 -12.92
CA HIS A 301 -1.09 -14.14 -14.21
C HIS A 301 -1.99 -15.24 -14.82
N GLY A 302 -2.66 -16.01 -13.97
CA GLY A 302 -3.35 -17.23 -14.38
C GLY A 302 -2.38 -18.38 -14.68
N GLN A 303 -2.84 -19.63 -14.46
CA GLN A 303 -2.02 -20.82 -14.70
C GLN A 303 -1.59 -20.85 -16.17
N ASP A 304 -0.29 -20.99 -16.41
CA ASP A 304 0.32 -21.00 -17.74
C ASP A 304 -0.05 -19.78 -18.63
N GLY A 305 -0.37 -18.63 -18.03
CA GLY A 305 -0.71 -17.39 -18.76
C GLY A 305 -2.15 -17.31 -19.22
N SER A 306 -3.05 -17.98 -18.50
CA SER A 306 -4.49 -17.96 -18.81
C SER A 306 -5.14 -16.57 -18.68
N ASN A 307 -4.52 -15.61 -17.98
CA ASN A 307 -4.95 -14.21 -18.02
C ASN A 307 -4.23 -13.43 -19.13
N PRO A 308 -4.86 -13.15 -20.28
CA PRO A 308 -4.22 -12.39 -21.36
C PRO A 308 -4.06 -10.90 -21.04
N HIS A 309 -4.63 -10.40 -19.95
CA HIS A 309 -4.70 -8.99 -19.59
C HIS A 309 -3.74 -8.61 -18.45
N TRP A 310 -2.90 -9.54 -17.99
CA TRP A 310 -2.08 -9.32 -16.79
C TRP A 310 -1.10 -8.14 -16.95
N MET A 311 -0.59 -7.89 -18.16
CA MET A 311 0.34 -6.78 -18.43
C MET A 311 -0.37 -5.43 -18.34
N GLU A 312 -1.54 -5.30 -18.95
CA GLU A 312 -2.36 -4.08 -18.88
C GLU A 312 -2.83 -3.82 -17.44
N ASN A 313 -3.24 -4.88 -16.73
CA ASN A 313 -3.65 -4.79 -15.33
C ASN A 313 -2.47 -4.40 -14.43
N LEU A 314 -1.26 -4.94 -14.67
CA LEU A 314 -0.05 -4.55 -13.95
C LEU A 314 0.33 -3.09 -14.21
N ALA A 315 0.21 -2.62 -15.46
CA ALA A 315 0.46 -1.22 -15.79
C ALA A 315 -0.50 -0.28 -15.05
N LEU A 316 -1.80 -0.60 -15.01
CA LEU A 316 -2.79 0.13 -14.22
C LEU A 316 -2.45 0.10 -12.72
N ALA A 317 -2.12 -1.07 -12.18
CA ALA A 317 -1.74 -1.22 -10.77
C ALA A 317 -0.51 -0.38 -10.42
N CYS A 318 0.50 -0.32 -11.29
CA CYS A 318 1.67 0.55 -11.12
C CYS A 318 1.27 2.03 -11.04
N LYS A 319 0.35 2.51 -11.88
CA LYS A 319 -0.15 3.90 -11.81
C LYS A 319 -0.90 4.17 -10.50
N ILE A 320 -1.77 3.25 -10.08
CA ILE A 320 -2.53 3.38 -8.84
C ILE A 320 -1.60 3.37 -7.62
N GLN A 321 -0.66 2.43 -7.55
CA GLN A 321 0.31 2.40 -6.45
C GLN A 321 1.21 3.63 -6.44
N SER A 322 1.66 4.11 -7.60
CA SER A 322 2.41 5.38 -7.68
C SER A 322 1.58 6.55 -7.14
N SER A 323 0.28 6.59 -7.44
CA SER A 323 -0.63 7.60 -6.88
C SER A 323 -0.78 7.46 -5.38
N MET A 324 -0.91 6.25 -4.83
CA MET A 324 -0.95 6.01 -3.38
C MET A 324 0.35 6.49 -2.72
N ASN A 325 1.50 6.09 -3.26
CA ASN A 325 2.81 6.48 -2.72
C ASN A 325 3.03 8.01 -2.74
N THR A 326 2.46 8.69 -3.74
CA THR A 326 2.58 10.15 -3.87
C THR A 326 1.65 10.89 -2.91
N LEU A 327 0.38 10.47 -2.82
CA LEU A 327 -0.64 11.16 -2.02
C LEU A 327 -0.54 10.81 -0.53
N TYR A 328 -0.24 9.54 -0.24
CA TYR A 328 -0.28 8.93 1.08
C TYR A 328 0.92 8.01 1.26
N PRO A 329 2.11 8.57 1.54
CA PRO A 329 3.31 7.77 1.75
C PRO A 329 3.04 6.66 2.76
N THR A 330 3.48 5.43 2.46
CA THR A 330 3.28 4.19 3.24
C THR A 330 1.88 3.55 3.23
N LEU A 331 0.88 4.16 2.55
CA LEU A 331 -0.43 3.54 2.37
C LEU A 331 -0.33 2.21 1.62
N ALA A 332 0.43 2.21 0.52
CA ALA A 332 0.63 1.00 -0.26
C ALA A 332 1.72 0.13 0.39
N ARG A 333 1.44 -1.17 0.49
CA ARG A 333 2.47 -2.20 0.66
C ARG A 333 2.80 -2.82 -0.71
N PRO A 334 3.83 -3.68 -0.83
CA PRO A 334 4.22 -4.27 -2.12
C PRO A 334 3.05 -4.92 -2.85
N MET A 335 3.00 -4.78 -4.18
CA MET A 335 2.09 -5.56 -5.00
C MET A 335 2.48 -7.02 -4.96
N THR A 336 1.53 -7.91 -5.22
CA THR A 336 1.84 -9.33 -5.40
C THR A 336 1.42 -9.82 -6.78
N PHE A 337 2.30 -10.56 -7.44
CA PHE A 337 2.00 -11.28 -8.68
C PHE A 337 1.80 -12.76 -8.39
N ARG A 338 0.65 -13.31 -8.78
CA ARG A 338 0.21 -14.67 -8.43
C ARG A 338 -0.09 -15.49 -9.67
N SER A 339 0.06 -16.81 -9.54
CA SER A 339 -0.23 -17.77 -10.63
C SER A 339 -1.74 -17.97 -10.83
N SER A 340 -2.56 -17.61 -9.86
CA SER A 340 -4.02 -17.58 -10.01
C SER A 340 -4.48 -16.39 -10.85
N SER A 341 -5.64 -16.48 -11.50
CA SER A 341 -6.14 -15.37 -12.34
C SER A 341 -7.05 -14.41 -11.58
N TYR A 342 -7.73 -14.85 -10.53
CA TYR A 342 -8.69 -14.06 -9.74
C TYR A 342 -9.77 -13.37 -10.60
N ASN A 343 -10.26 -14.07 -11.63
CA ASN A 343 -11.21 -13.56 -12.62
C ASN A 343 -10.69 -12.33 -13.42
N GLN A 344 -9.42 -11.97 -13.30
CA GLN A 344 -8.84 -10.82 -14.00
C GLN A 344 -8.73 -11.03 -15.51
N GLU A 345 -8.88 -12.27 -15.98
CA GLU A 345 -8.97 -12.62 -17.40
C GLU A 345 -10.28 -12.15 -18.07
N LEU A 346 -11.30 -11.76 -17.28
CA LEU A 346 -12.61 -11.38 -17.81
C LEU A 346 -12.65 -9.97 -18.39
N SER A 347 -11.73 -9.08 -17.98
CA SER A 347 -11.70 -7.70 -18.46
C SER A 347 -10.34 -7.06 -18.26
N THR A 348 -9.94 -6.19 -19.18
CA THR A 348 -8.84 -5.24 -18.94
C THR A 348 -9.25 -4.25 -17.85
N GLY A 349 -8.33 -3.90 -16.96
CA GLY A 349 -8.63 -3.04 -15.81
C GLY A 349 -9.22 -3.77 -14.60
N SER A 350 -9.10 -5.09 -14.56
CA SER A 350 -9.49 -5.91 -13.41
C SER A 350 -8.34 -6.00 -12.41
N LEU A 351 -8.60 -5.66 -11.14
CA LEU A 351 -7.63 -5.73 -10.06
C LEU A 351 -8.26 -6.33 -8.81
N LEU A 352 -7.47 -7.12 -8.09
CA LEU A 352 -7.80 -7.50 -6.72
C LEU A 352 -7.15 -6.50 -5.76
N VAL A 353 -7.93 -5.97 -4.83
CA VAL A 353 -7.53 -4.95 -3.86
C VAL A 353 -7.66 -5.52 -2.45
N GLU A 354 -6.54 -5.71 -1.78
CA GLU A 354 -6.48 -6.16 -0.40
C GLU A 354 -6.39 -4.95 0.54
N VAL A 355 -7.45 -4.72 1.32
CA VAL A 355 -7.55 -3.59 2.26
C VAL A 355 -7.21 -4.09 3.66
N GLY A 356 -5.95 -3.90 4.05
CA GLY A 356 -5.44 -4.40 5.33
C GLY A 356 -5.33 -5.92 5.38
N THR A 357 -5.37 -6.44 6.60
CA THR A 357 -5.40 -7.87 6.93
C THR A 357 -6.56 -8.13 7.90
N HIS A 358 -6.90 -9.40 8.12
CA HIS A 358 -7.87 -9.80 9.15
C HIS A 358 -7.51 -9.33 10.58
N GLY A 359 -6.25 -9.00 10.84
CA GLY A 359 -5.83 -8.45 12.14
C GLY A 359 -6.15 -6.97 12.32
N ASN A 360 -6.42 -6.23 11.24
CA ASN A 360 -6.83 -4.82 11.33
C ASN A 360 -8.24 -4.70 11.93
N THR A 361 -8.61 -3.49 12.34
CA THR A 361 -10.02 -3.14 12.64
C THR A 361 -10.75 -2.69 11.38
N LEU A 362 -12.08 -2.71 11.39
CA LEU A 362 -12.87 -2.19 10.27
C LEU A 362 -12.66 -0.68 10.13
N GLN A 363 -12.51 0.07 11.22
CA GLN A 363 -12.21 1.52 11.13
C GLN A 363 -10.87 1.83 10.45
N GLU A 364 -9.82 1.05 10.73
CA GLU A 364 -8.53 1.14 10.02
C GLU A 364 -8.71 0.85 8.52
N ALA A 365 -9.51 -0.15 8.17
CA ALA A 365 -9.81 -0.53 6.80
C ALA A 365 -10.65 0.52 6.05
N LEU A 366 -11.65 1.12 6.70
CA LEU A 366 -12.47 2.19 6.11
C LEU A 366 -11.66 3.45 5.85
N SER A 367 -10.69 3.75 6.72
CA SER A 367 -9.72 4.81 6.48
C SER A 367 -8.89 4.50 5.23
N ALA A 368 -8.38 3.27 5.11
CA ALA A 368 -7.58 2.83 3.96
C ALA A 368 -8.37 2.83 2.65
N ALA A 369 -9.59 2.31 2.65
CA ALA A 369 -10.50 2.27 1.50
C ALA A 369 -10.76 3.67 0.95
N ARG A 370 -10.96 4.65 1.84
CA ARG A 370 -11.16 6.06 1.46
C ARG A 370 -9.93 6.63 0.74
N LEU A 371 -8.73 6.36 1.25
CA LEU A 371 -7.49 6.87 0.67
C LEU A 371 -7.10 6.14 -0.62
N PHE A 372 -7.36 4.83 -0.68
CA PHE A 372 -7.22 4.04 -1.90
C PHE A 372 -8.15 4.57 -2.99
N ALA A 373 -9.44 4.72 -2.73
CA ALA A 373 -10.40 5.19 -3.71
C ALA A 373 -10.06 6.61 -4.21
N ARG A 374 -9.53 7.49 -3.34
CA ARG A 374 -8.97 8.78 -3.77
C ARG A 374 -7.80 8.62 -4.74
N SER A 375 -6.85 7.76 -4.40
CA SER A 375 -5.64 7.55 -5.21
C SER A 375 -5.96 6.89 -6.55
N ALA A 376 -6.71 5.78 -6.53
CA ALA A 376 -7.20 5.12 -7.73
C ALA A 376 -8.06 6.07 -8.56
N GLY A 377 -8.96 6.83 -7.92
CA GLY A 377 -9.84 7.79 -8.60
C GLY A 377 -9.07 8.86 -9.35
N GLN A 378 -7.94 9.37 -8.83
CA GLN A 378 -7.10 10.33 -9.54
C GLN A 378 -6.54 9.75 -10.85
N VAL A 379 -6.10 8.49 -10.82
CA VAL A 379 -5.64 7.78 -12.02
C VAL A 379 -6.79 7.59 -13.01
N LEU A 380 -7.93 7.10 -12.52
CA LEU A 380 -9.10 6.79 -13.34
C LEU A 380 -9.72 8.03 -14.00
N LEU A 381 -9.72 9.17 -13.32
CA LEU A 381 -10.17 10.44 -13.91
C LEU A 381 -9.32 10.85 -15.12
N GLY A 382 -8.02 10.52 -15.11
CA GLY A 382 -7.13 10.71 -16.26
C GLY A 382 -7.44 9.81 -17.46
N LEU A 383 -8.28 8.78 -17.27
CA LEU A 383 -8.70 7.83 -18.31
C LEU A 383 -10.10 8.13 -18.86
N LYS A 384 -10.82 9.15 -18.35
CA LYS A 384 -12.13 9.52 -18.89
C LYS A 384 -12.02 10.01 -20.33
N GLU A 385 -13.01 9.65 -21.15
CA GLU A 385 -13.18 10.26 -22.46
C GLU A 385 -13.22 11.79 -22.33
N GLN A 386 -12.44 12.47 -23.18
CA GLN A 386 -12.35 13.93 -23.23
C GLN A 386 -13.49 14.55 -24.03
#